data_AF-A0A699Z674-F1
#
_entry.id   AF-A0A699Z674-F1
#
_cell.length_a   1.000
_cell.length_b   1.000
_cell.length_c   1.000
_cell.angle_alpha   90.00
_cell.angle_beta   90.00
_cell.angle_gamma   90.00
#
_symmetry.space_group_name_H-M   'P 1'
#
loop_
_entity.id
_entity.type
_entity.pdbx_description
1 polymer ?
#
loop_
_entity_poly.entity_id
_entity_poly.type
_entity_poly.pdbx_seq_one_letter_code
_entity_poly.pdbx_strand_id
1 'polypeptide(L)'
;MEVTGMPPLEELQRFNACGAAADEARQGSGASAQGDIVKIVKGDMTNLVAVVESLADDGKVVVRPKDVDNFTDLVDFEADELRKLFQVGDAVRVIGGTYTGEQGMVVVVSDNEQCLVVSDTTRQELKVFG
;
A
#
# COMPACT_ATOMS: atom_id res chain seq x y z
N MET A 1 -18.09 21.05 49.67
CA MET A 1 -18.64 21.61 48.43
C MET A 1 -17.49 22.31 47.74
N GLU A 2 -16.88 21.69 46.74
CA GLU A 2 -16.05 22.38 45.77
C GLU A 2 -16.29 21.70 44.42
N VAL A 3 -17.08 22.39 43.61
CA VAL A 3 -17.29 22.13 42.20
C VAL A 3 -16.59 23.27 41.46
N THR A 4 -15.38 23.01 40.96
CA THR A 4 -14.81 23.79 39.86
C THR A 4 -14.47 22.82 38.76
N GLY A 5 -15.42 22.69 37.84
CA GLY A 5 -15.29 21.94 36.61
C GLY A 5 -14.27 22.61 35.70
N MET A 6 -13.11 21.98 35.58
CA MET A 6 -12.52 21.76 34.27
C MET A 6 -12.57 20.27 34.01
N PRO A 7 -13.28 19.78 32.99
CA PRO A 7 -12.95 18.47 32.45
C PRO A 7 -11.47 18.52 32.03
N PRO A 8 -10.65 17.53 32.37
CA PRO A 8 -9.27 17.48 31.91
C PRO A 8 -9.28 17.53 30.38
N LEU A 9 -8.31 18.24 29.80
CA LEU A 9 -8.01 18.30 28.37
C LEU A 9 -7.51 16.95 27.83
N GLU A 10 -8.13 15.85 28.25
CA GLU A 10 -7.86 14.48 27.84
C GLU A 10 -8.87 13.99 26.79
N GLU A 11 -9.71 14.87 26.25
CA GLU A 11 -10.47 14.63 25.02
C GLU A 11 -9.77 15.22 23.79
N LEU A 12 -8.45 14.97 23.68
CA LEU A 12 -7.70 15.18 22.44
C LEU A 12 -6.86 13.96 22.05
N GLN A 13 -7.43 12.77 22.18
CA GLN A 13 -6.98 11.57 21.46
C GLN A 13 -8.15 10.91 20.73
N ARG A 14 -8.91 11.72 19.98
CA ARG A 14 -9.64 11.24 18.80
C ARG A 14 -8.84 11.51 17.52
N PHE A 15 -7.51 11.56 17.62
CA PHE A 15 -6.61 11.30 16.50
C PHE A 15 -6.36 9.79 16.42
N ASN A 16 -7.39 9.05 16.05
CA ASN A 16 -7.20 7.84 15.28
C ASN A 16 -8.27 7.81 14.20
N ALA A 17 -8.32 8.90 13.43
CA ALA A 17 -8.91 8.86 12.11
C ALA A 17 -8.02 7.96 11.26
N CYS A 18 -8.58 6.79 10.95
CA CYS A 18 -8.26 5.94 9.82
C CYS A 18 -6.87 5.27 9.86
N GLY A 19 -6.90 3.95 10.04
CA GLY A 19 -5.73 3.15 10.37
C GLY A 19 -4.69 3.07 9.26
N ALA A 20 -3.43 3.06 9.70
CA ALA A 20 -2.33 2.37 9.06
C ALA A 20 -1.31 1.99 10.16
N ALA A 21 -1.76 1.16 11.12
CA ALA A 21 -0.83 0.38 11.92
C ALA A 21 -0.46 -0.86 11.09
N ALA A 22 0.53 -0.70 10.20
CA ALA A 22 1.21 -1.80 9.55
C ALA A 22 2.73 -1.59 9.75
N ASP A 23 3.19 -2.11 10.88
CA ASP A 23 4.51 -2.73 11.09
C ASP A 23 5.67 -2.25 10.19
N GLU A 24 6.51 -1.36 10.71
CA GLU A 24 7.85 -1.10 10.15
C GLU A 24 8.81 -2.26 10.48
N ALA A 25 8.82 -3.35 9.69
CA ALA A 25 9.94 -4.32 9.70
C ALA A 25 9.94 -5.36 8.55
N ARG A 26 9.93 -4.98 7.27
CA ARG A 26 10.57 -5.82 6.22
C ARG A 26 11.31 -4.95 5.19
N GLN A 27 12.62 -4.89 5.36
CA GLN A 27 13.57 -4.23 4.47
C GLN A 27 13.74 -5.07 3.19
N GLY A 28 13.56 -4.45 2.03
CA GLY A 28 13.95 -4.99 0.72
C GLY A 28 12.76 -5.40 -0.16
N SER A 29 12.65 -4.73 -1.31
CA SER A 29 11.79 -5.02 -2.47
C SER A 29 10.29 -5.22 -2.21
N GLY A 30 9.49 -4.16 -2.33
CA GLY A 30 8.09 -4.27 -2.75
C GLY A 30 7.18 -5.15 -1.89
N ALA A 31 7.31 -5.09 -0.55
CA ALA A 31 6.47 -5.89 0.34
C ALA A 31 4.99 -5.50 0.17
N SER A 32 4.23 -6.39 -0.47
CA SER A 32 2.78 -6.32 -0.56
C SER A 32 2.19 -6.68 0.81
N ALA A 33 1.31 -5.84 1.35
CA ALA A 33 0.61 -6.11 2.59
C ALA A 33 -0.76 -6.75 2.31
N GLN A 34 -1.33 -7.40 3.32
CA GLN A 34 -2.71 -7.88 3.26
C GLN A 34 -3.66 -6.70 2.95
N GLY A 35 -4.54 -6.89 1.97
CA GLY A 35 -5.48 -5.87 1.49
C GLY A 35 -4.95 -5.00 0.36
N ASP A 36 -3.66 -5.06 0.03
CA ASP A 36 -3.12 -4.33 -1.12
C ASP A 36 -3.65 -4.89 -2.45
N ILE A 37 -3.84 -3.99 -3.41
CA ILE A 37 -4.17 -4.36 -4.78
C ILE A 37 -2.85 -4.63 -5.53
N VAL A 38 -2.76 -5.79 -6.16
CA VAL A 38 -1.59 -6.24 -6.92
C VAL A 38 -2.01 -6.69 -8.31
N LYS A 39 -1.06 -6.58 -9.26
CA LYS A 39 -1.18 -7.08 -10.62
C LYS A 39 -0.18 -8.18 -10.83
N ILE A 40 -0.60 -9.25 -11.49
CA ILE A 40 0.29 -10.33 -11.87
C ILE A 40 1.06 -9.88 -13.12
N VAL A 41 2.39 -9.79 -12.99
CA VAL A 41 3.30 -9.35 -14.08
C VAL A 41 4.10 -10.50 -14.69
N LYS A 42 4.13 -11.68 -14.04
CA LYS A 42 4.78 -12.89 -14.55
C LYS A 42 3.89 -14.14 -14.32
N GLY A 43 4.16 -15.21 -15.06
CA GLY A 43 3.43 -16.48 -14.97
C GLY A 43 2.25 -16.61 -15.94
N ASP A 44 1.40 -17.62 -15.72
CA ASP A 44 0.26 -17.94 -16.60
C ASP A 44 -0.92 -16.96 -16.45
N MET A 45 -1.01 -16.28 -15.31
CA MET A 45 -2.11 -15.39 -14.93
C MET A 45 -1.76 -13.90 -15.09
N THR A 46 -0.90 -13.57 -16.06
CA THR A 46 -0.45 -12.19 -16.32
C THR A 46 -1.60 -11.23 -16.64
N ASN A 47 -1.40 -9.95 -16.30
CA ASN A 47 -2.33 -8.85 -16.53
C ASN A 47 -3.66 -8.93 -15.74
N LEU A 48 -3.80 -9.88 -14.82
CA LEU A 48 -4.92 -9.94 -13.88
C LEU A 48 -4.66 -9.05 -12.66
N VAL A 49 -5.73 -8.44 -12.15
CA VAL A 49 -5.73 -7.66 -10.92
C VAL A 49 -6.29 -8.51 -9.79
N ALA A 50 -5.59 -8.53 -8.67
CA ALA A 50 -5.95 -9.28 -7.48
C ALA A 50 -5.75 -8.44 -6.21
N VAL A 51 -6.36 -8.87 -5.12
CA VAL A 51 -6.17 -8.27 -3.79
C VAL A 51 -5.46 -9.28 -2.91
N VAL A 52 -4.44 -8.86 -2.19
CA VAL A 52 -3.72 -9.72 -1.25
C VAL A 52 -4.66 -10.12 -0.11
N GLU A 53 -4.94 -11.40 0.01
CA GLU A 53 -5.78 -11.92 1.10
C GLU A 53 -4.93 -12.29 2.31
N SER A 54 -3.73 -12.85 2.11
CA SER A 54 -2.79 -13.20 3.19
C SER A 54 -1.38 -13.39 2.64
N LEU A 55 -0.38 -13.34 3.51
CA LEU A 55 1.00 -13.69 3.18
C LEU A 55 1.31 -15.05 3.80
N ALA A 56 1.79 -16.00 3.01
CA ALA A 56 2.20 -17.31 3.48
C ALA A 56 3.60 -17.24 4.12
N ASP A 57 3.86 -18.10 5.11
CA ASP A 57 5.15 -18.18 5.80
C ASP A 57 6.31 -18.61 4.90
N ASP A 58 6.00 -19.30 3.79
CA ASP A 58 6.97 -19.78 2.79
C ASP A 58 7.49 -18.65 1.87
N GLY A 59 7.03 -17.40 2.08
CA GLY A 59 7.39 -16.24 1.26
C GLY A 59 6.47 -16.01 0.05
N LYS A 60 5.44 -16.85 -0.11
CA LYS A 60 4.40 -16.68 -1.13
C LYS A 60 3.31 -15.70 -0.68
N VAL A 61 2.67 -15.06 -1.63
CA VAL A 61 1.59 -14.10 -1.42
C VAL A 61 0.30 -14.72 -1.92
N VAL A 62 -0.68 -14.88 -1.03
CA VAL A 62 -2.01 -15.40 -1.36
C VAL A 62 -2.89 -14.24 -1.76
N VAL A 63 -3.40 -14.27 -2.99
CA VAL A 63 -4.21 -13.21 -3.56
C VAL A 63 -5.56 -13.75 -4.02
N ARG A 64 -6.60 -12.90 -3.96
CA ARG A 64 -7.90 -13.14 -4.57
C ARG A 64 -8.03 -12.32 -5.87
N PRO A 65 -8.14 -12.95 -7.04
CA PRO A 65 -8.42 -12.27 -8.31
C PRO A 65 -9.72 -11.47 -8.22
N LYS A 66 -9.70 -10.23 -8.70
CA LYS A 66 -10.84 -9.31 -8.66
C LYS A 66 -11.48 -9.09 -10.04
N ASP A 67 -10.70 -9.30 -11.10
CA ASP A 67 -11.09 -9.08 -12.49
C ASP A 67 -11.82 -10.28 -13.14
N VAL A 68 -12.06 -11.35 -12.37
CA VAL A 68 -12.68 -12.58 -12.90
C VAL A 68 -14.04 -12.80 -12.22
N ASP A 69 -15.12 -12.56 -12.96
CA ASP A 69 -16.49 -12.86 -12.53
C ASP A 69 -16.59 -14.34 -12.13
N ASN A 70 -17.04 -14.60 -10.90
CA ASN A 70 -17.16 -15.92 -10.24
C ASN A 70 -15.85 -16.60 -9.79
N PHE A 71 -14.73 -15.89 -9.74
CA PHE A 71 -13.51 -16.46 -9.17
C PHE A 71 -13.36 -16.07 -7.69
N THR A 72 -13.73 -16.99 -6.81
CA THR A 72 -13.56 -16.82 -5.35
C THR A 72 -12.32 -17.56 -4.82
N ASP A 73 -11.66 -18.32 -5.69
CA ASP A 73 -10.50 -19.14 -5.34
C ASP A 73 -9.29 -18.28 -4.99
N LEU A 74 -8.53 -18.75 -4.01
CA LEU A 74 -7.31 -18.10 -3.56
C LEU A 74 -6.14 -18.74 -4.26
N VAL A 75 -5.26 -17.90 -4.79
CA VAL A 75 -4.09 -18.37 -5.53
C VAL A 75 -2.85 -17.81 -4.86
N ASP A 76 -1.86 -18.67 -4.62
CA ASP A 76 -0.54 -18.27 -4.15
C ASP A 76 0.38 -17.95 -5.33
N PHE A 77 1.03 -16.80 -5.25
CA PHE A 77 2.07 -16.36 -6.19
C PHE A 77 3.35 -16.05 -5.44
N GLU A 78 4.48 -16.10 -6.13
CA GLU A 78 5.72 -15.57 -5.58
C GLU A 78 5.69 -14.04 -5.58
N ALA A 79 6.36 -13.41 -4.60
CA ALA A 79 6.43 -11.95 -4.52
C ALA A 79 7.05 -11.30 -5.78
N ASP A 80 7.89 -12.04 -6.52
CA ASP A 80 8.51 -11.58 -7.78
C ASP A 80 7.55 -11.62 -8.98
N GLU A 81 6.45 -12.37 -8.88
CA GLU A 81 5.41 -12.47 -9.92
C GLU A 81 4.35 -11.39 -9.79
N LEU A 82 4.31 -10.72 -8.63
CA LEU A 82 3.34 -9.70 -8.29
C LEU A 82 3.96 -8.30 -8.34
N ARG A 83 3.15 -7.35 -8.77
CA ARG A 83 3.47 -5.93 -8.71
C ARG A 83 2.38 -5.18 -7.99
N LYS A 84 2.73 -4.31 -7.05
CA LYS A 84 1.74 -3.50 -6.34
C LYS A 84 1.11 -2.50 -7.32
N LEU A 85 -0.22 -2.45 -7.34
CA LEU A 85 -0.96 -1.46 -8.09
C LEU A 85 -1.24 -0.26 -7.20
N PHE A 86 -0.75 0.88 -7.64
CA PHE A 86 -1.08 2.16 -7.03
C PHE A 86 -2.24 2.79 -7.79
N GLN A 87 -3.08 3.52 -7.07
CA GLN A 87 -4.18 4.30 -7.64
C GLN A 87 -3.93 5.78 -7.42
N VAL A 88 -4.49 6.61 -8.29
CA VAL A 88 -4.45 8.06 -8.09
C VAL A 88 -5.16 8.40 -6.79
N GLY A 89 -4.47 9.13 -5.93
CA GLY A 89 -4.88 9.53 -4.60
C GLY A 89 -4.35 8.65 -3.46
N ASP A 90 -3.60 7.59 -3.76
CA ASP A 90 -3.01 6.74 -2.74
C ASP A 90 -1.81 7.42 -2.06
N ALA A 91 -1.72 7.30 -0.74
CA ALA A 91 -0.62 7.83 0.04
C ALA A 91 0.50 6.78 0.12
N VAL A 92 1.64 7.08 -0.50
CA VAL A 92 2.75 6.14 -0.65
C VAL A 92 4.01 6.66 0.01
N ARG A 93 4.84 5.73 0.48
CA ARG A 93 6.19 6.02 0.97
C ARG A 93 7.20 5.37 0.04
N VAL A 94 8.19 6.15 -0.38
CA VAL A 94 9.27 5.64 -1.21
C VAL A 94 10.23 4.83 -0.34
N ILE A 95 10.35 3.54 -0.63
CA ILE A 95 11.17 2.59 0.13
C ILE A 95 12.57 2.37 -0.47
N GLY A 96 12.86 2.93 -1.65
CA GLY A 96 14.13 2.73 -2.35
C GLY A 96 14.41 3.79 -3.43
N GLY A 97 15.68 3.94 -3.81
CA GLY A 97 16.15 4.90 -4.81
C GLY A 97 16.49 6.29 -4.25
N THR A 98 16.55 7.30 -5.11
CA THR A 98 16.99 8.66 -4.77
C THR A 98 16.09 9.37 -3.76
N TYR A 99 14.79 9.05 -3.77
CA TYR A 99 13.78 9.67 -2.91
C TYR A 99 13.39 8.79 -1.71
N THR A 100 14.24 7.83 -1.34
CA THR A 100 13.96 6.90 -0.22
C THR A 100 13.63 7.68 1.05
N GLY A 101 12.52 7.30 1.68
CA GLY A 101 12.02 7.93 2.91
C GLY A 101 11.02 9.06 2.68
N GLU A 102 10.89 9.59 1.46
CA GLU A 102 9.83 10.56 1.16
C GLU A 102 8.44 9.90 1.15
N GLN A 103 7.48 10.63 1.69
CA GLN A 103 6.06 10.30 1.64
C GLN A 103 5.37 11.28 0.70
N GLY A 104 4.42 10.78 -0.08
CA GLY A 104 3.68 11.58 -1.01
C GLY A 104 2.41 10.92 -1.48
N MET A 105 1.68 11.63 -2.33
CA MET A 105 0.42 11.18 -2.90
C MET A 105 0.61 10.87 -4.38
N VAL A 106 0.12 9.72 -4.82
CA VAL A 106 0.13 9.33 -6.24
C VAL A 106 -0.86 10.22 -6.98
N VAL A 107 -0.39 11.02 -7.94
CA VAL A 107 -1.24 11.90 -8.75
C VAL A 107 -1.48 11.33 -10.15
N VAL A 108 -0.55 10.53 -10.66
CA VAL A 108 -0.65 9.90 -11.97
C VAL A 108 -0.01 8.52 -11.92
N VAL A 109 -0.66 7.53 -12.53
CA VAL A 109 -0.12 6.18 -12.73
C VAL A 109 -0.04 5.95 -14.24
N SER A 110 1.15 5.60 -14.73
CA SER A 110 1.39 5.29 -16.14
C SER A 110 1.40 3.78 -16.36
N ASP A 111 1.03 3.34 -17.57
CA ASP A 111 1.04 1.92 -17.95
C ASP A 111 2.45 1.28 -17.92
N ASN A 112 3.50 2.09 -17.96
CA ASN A 112 4.90 1.66 -17.91
C ASN A 112 5.45 1.50 -16.48
N GLU A 113 4.61 1.13 -15.52
CA GLU A 113 5.00 0.91 -14.10
C GLU A 113 5.58 2.17 -13.41
N GLN A 114 5.34 3.34 -13.98
CA GLN A 114 5.82 4.62 -13.47
C GLN A 114 4.66 5.36 -12.80
N CYS A 115 4.87 5.75 -11.56
CA CYS A 115 3.94 6.59 -10.81
C CYS A 115 4.56 7.99 -10.63
N LEU A 116 3.73 9.01 -10.80
CA LEU A 116 4.05 10.37 -10.41
C LEU A 116 3.48 10.58 -9.01
N VAL A 117 4.37 10.84 -8.07
CA VAL A 117 4.05 11.06 -6.66
C VAL A 117 4.39 12.49 -6.31
N VAL A 118 3.46 13.24 -5.74
CA VAL A 118 3.77 14.57 -5.20
C VAL A 118 4.15 14.41 -3.74
N SER A 119 5.38 14.81 -3.40
CA SER A 119 5.87 14.79 -2.02
C SER A 119 5.09 15.79 -1.15
N ASP A 120 4.63 15.37 0.02
CA ASP A 120 3.96 16.28 0.96
C ASP A 120 4.95 17.31 1.54
N THR A 121 6.20 16.89 1.80
CA THR A 121 7.24 17.71 2.41
C THR A 121 7.82 18.74 1.44
N THR A 122 8.26 18.29 0.26
CA THR A 122 8.98 19.15 -0.70
C THR A 122 8.04 19.79 -1.70
N ARG A 123 6.79 19.30 -1.81
CA ARG A 123 5.81 19.69 -2.84
C ARG A 123 6.37 19.55 -4.26
N GLN A 124 7.35 18.66 -4.45
CA GLN A 124 7.93 18.34 -5.74
C GLN A 124 7.32 17.06 -6.31
N GLU A 125 7.32 16.99 -7.63
CA GLU A 125 6.90 15.82 -8.40
C GLU A 125 8.03 14.79 -8.44
N LEU A 126 7.80 13.65 -7.79
CA LEU A 126 8.69 12.51 -7.71
C LEU A 126 8.23 11.45 -8.72
N LYS A 127 9.10 11.12 -9.67
CA LYS A 127 8.84 10.02 -10.58
C LYS A 127 9.41 8.73 -10.01
N VAL A 128 8.55 7.81 -9.62
CA VAL A 128 8.92 6.55 -8.95
C VAL A 128 8.45 5.34 -9.75
N PHE A 129 9.13 4.21 -9.56
CA PHE A 129 8.73 2.93 -10.13
C PHE A 129 7.92 2.17 -9.09
N GLY A 130 6.71 1.77 -9.47
CA GLY A 130 5.86 0.89 -8.67
C GLY A 130 6.30 -0.55 -8.81
#